data_AF-A0A2S0NKD5-F1
#
_entry.id   AF-A0A2S0NKD5-F1
#
_cell.length_a   1.000
_cell.length_b   1.000
_cell.length_c   1.000
_cell.angle_alpha   90.00
_cell.angle_beta   90.00
_cell.angle_gamma   90.00
#
_symmetry.space_group_name_H-M   'P 1'
#
loop_
_entity.id
_entity.type
_entity.pdbx_description
1 polymer ?
#
loop_
_entity_poly.entity_id
_entity_poly.type
_entity_poly.pdbx_seq_one_letter_code
_entity_poly.pdbx_strand_id
1 'polypeptide(L)'
;MKKLLSILGTLGLVSTSATAVVSFTETTKDNNSGVETENGIQKELKALIEMAKKLVNEKNKDKEPEAYQALHNAIGAANGTLDIYKNEADHIVVLAIAKTTLQDAINVFENIEAKEADKNLLDERIKNAEEHLAMPTNNNKHDTAKKDFKKAIEDANNIFKATHMLSQQKEVDKAVLVLQKAMVDFLKATNERADYKELDAAIIKATTSHNERNKDKKDEANKSILEAISTANEVVAANHTTGKQDIVNKATQALLEAIAKYEKAGLPPLNPENEEGVDLKALIEKIKEANGVADVDAKATNHKTEENRIIFQTAIGHAQGIVDGKPVKGQEEEIKAETDKLDAAIKAFTGSDNAKANIEMLKANITAAKAIKDTNKTPKAIKTFNDAIAAAEKVLGSETEVNKQPDIDKQVEVNTAANDMWKATVNFLSSTERNDIRHIIANNTLLSAPLKNVEEATIKAQLEKDFKNFTSYTIGNVEQTTKSEKYHVVLTGTGDYSDTTIVQFVLKIDYIKDQLTKIVTGKKDQFWTVSDLQAAINNAGLDRTNGLIVHESPNDGTTDNRNFRIRANDSFDYSSFSGELMISQKLGK
;
A
#
# COMPACT_ATOMS: atom_id res chain seq x y z
N MET A 1 31.55 30.36 23.78
CA MET A 1 31.64 30.28 22.31
C MET A 1 30.69 29.19 21.75
N LYS A 2 29.41 29.05 22.11
CA LYS A 2 28.23 29.89 21.81
C LYS A 2 28.10 30.56 20.42
N LYS A 3 28.98 30.31 19.42
CA LYS A 3 28.84 30.89 18.06
C LYS A 3 29.17 29.97 16.88
N LEU A 4 29.28 28.65 17.07
CA LEU A 4 29.32 27.68 15.94
C LEU A 4 28.11 26.74 15.87
N LEU A 5 27.14 26.90 16.78
CA LEU A 5 25.92 26.09 16.84
C LEU A 5 24.73 26.65 16.04
N SER A 6 24.87 27.74 15.29
CA SER A 6 23.75 28.35 14.56
C SER A 6 23.75 28.14 13.03
N ILE A 7 24.57 27.23 12.49
CA ILE A 7 24.60 26.92 11.03
C ILE A 7 24.44 25.43 10.70
N LEU A 8 24.34 24.52 11.69
CA LEU A 8 24.05 23.09 11.44
C LEU A 8 22.66 22.63 11.90
N GLY A 9 21.74 23.59 12.06
CA GLY A 9 20.31 23.31 11.99
C GLY A 9 19.88 23.25 10.53
N THR A 10 19.99 22.08 9.90
CA THR A 10 19.16 21.59 8.78
C THR A 10 19.76 20.27 8.28
N LEU A 11 19.32 19.15 8.87
CA LEU A 11 19.01 17.87 8.21
C LEU A 11 18.63 16.87 9.31
N GLY A 12 17.54 16.15 9.06
CA GLY A 12 16.67 15.60 10.10
C GLY A 12 17.14 14.32 10.79
N LEU A 13 16.64 14.18 12.02
CA LEU A 13 16.05 12.96 12.59
C LEU A 13 15.25 12.20 11.50
N VAL A 14 15.17 10.87 11.39
CA VAL A 14 14.96 9.78 12.37
C VAL A 14 15.46 8.48 11.67
N SER A 15 16.40 7.66 12.18
CA SER A 15 16.26 6.55 13.15
C SER A 15 15.01 5.68 12.93
N THR A 16 15.10 4.37 12.71
CA THR A 16 15.28 3.32 13.76
C THR A 16 15.21 1.94 13.06
N SER A 17 15.79 0.81 13.48
CA SER A 17 16.77 0.48 14.52
C SER A 17 16.89 -1.05 14.57
N ALA A 18 18.09 -1.60 14.36
CA ALA A 18 18.49 -2.83 15.03
C ALA A 18 19.34 -2.39 16.23
N THR A 19 18.73 -2.24 17.40
CA THR A 19 19.45 -1.89 18.62
C THR A 19 19.82 -3.17 19.34
N ALA A 20 21.08 -3.59 19.19
CA ALA A 20 21.71 -4.45 20.16
C ALA A 20 21.79 -3.68 21.50
N VAL A 21 21.15 -4.24 22.52
CA VAL A 21 21.16 -3.74 23.89
C VAL A 21 22.52 -4.07 24.51
N VAL A 22 23.32 -3.05 24.80
CA VAL A 22 24.43 -3.16 25.76
C VAL A 22 23.86 -2.77 27.11
N SER A 23 23.60 -3.75 27.97
CA SER A 23 23.34 -3.53 29.38
C SER A 23 24.67 -3.41 30.13
N PHE A 24 24.85 -2.31 30.86
CA PHE A 24 25.82 -2.24 31.94
C PHE A 24 25.23 -2.95 33.17
N THR A 25 25.82 -4.08 33.55
CA THR A 25 25.72 -4.62 34.91
C THR A 25 27.14 -4.77 35.46
N GLU A 26 27.41 -4.10 36.58
CA GLU A 26 28.53 -4.36 37.49
C GLU A 26 28.16 -5.62 38.30
N THR A 27 28.89 -6.74 38.32
CA THR A 27 30.20 -7.01 38.95
C THR A 27 30.47 -8.52 38.75
N THR A 28 31.69 -9.02 38.55
CA THR A 28 32.72 -9.25 39.58
C THR A 28 34.06 -9.53 38.88
N LYS A 29 35.16 -9.08 39.50
CA LYS A 29 36.52 -9.48 39.14
C LYS A 29 36.64 -10.99 39.28
N ASP A 30 36.87 -11.69 38.17
CA ASP A 30 37.57 -12.96 38.21
C ASP A 30 38.95 -12.78 37.56
N ASN A 31 39.97 -13.07 38.35
CA ASN A 31 41.36 -13.03 37.95
C ASN A 31 41.63 -14.23 37.05
N ASN A 32 41.55 -14.08 35.72
CA ASN A 32 42.54 -14.71 34.85
C ASN A 32 42.47 -14.30 33.38
N SER A 33 43.68 -14.25 32.82
CA SER A 33 44.06 -14.43 31.43
C SER A 33 44.02 -13.23 30.48
N GLY A 34 45.20 -12.98 29.89
CA GLY A 34 45.31 -12.43 28.54
C GLY A 34 45.71 -10.97 28.46
N VAL A 35 47.01 -10.71 28.65
CA VAL A 35 47.64 -9.50 28.11
C VAL A 35 47.53 -9.57 26.58
N GLU A 36 46.59 -8.84 25.98
CA GLU A 36 46.67 -8.43 24.58
C GLU A 36 47.17 -6.98 24.54
N THR A 37 48.30 -6.80 23.88
CA THR A 37 49.07 -5.56 23.80
C THR A 37 48.28 -4.40 23.20
N GLU A 38 48.49 -3.23 23.79
CA GLU A 38 47.97 -1.87 23.60
C GLU A 38 48.05 -1.23 22.18
N ASN A 39 48.03 -2.03 21.10
CA ASN A 39 48.08 -1.55 19.71
C ASN A 39 47.27 -2.42 18.71
N GLY A 40 46.39 -3.29 19.21
CA GLY A 40 45.75 -4.35 18.41
C GLY A 40 44.38 -3.97 17.85
N ILE A 41 43.49 -3.45 18.69
CA ILE A 41 42.05 -3.34 18.38
C ILE A 41 41.78 -2.22 17.38
N GLN A 42 42.46 -1.06 17.47
CA GLN A 42 42.32 0.01 16.47
C GLN A 42 42.82 -0.43 15.10
N LYS A 43 43.91 -1.19 15.06
CA LYS A 43 44.46 -1.71 13.80
C LYS A 43 43.50 -2.70 13.14
N GLU A 44 42.90 -3.58 13.94
CA GLU A 44 41.89 -4.53 13.49
C GLU A 44 40.59 -3.83 13.06
N LEU A 45 40.14 -2.82 13.80
CA LEU A 45 38.98 -2.01 13.44
C LEU A 45 39.20 -1.24 12.13
N LYS A 46 40.38 -0.65 11.93
CA LYS A 46 40.76 -0.02 10.64
C LYS A 46 40.75 -1.02 9.49
N ALA A 47 41.30 -2.21 9.70
CA ALA A 47 41.27 -3.28 8.70
C ALA A 47 39.83 -3.71 8.37
N LEU A 48 38.98 -3.84 9.38
CA LEU A 48 37.55 -4.16 9.25
C LEU A 48 36.77 -3.08 8.48
N ILE A 49 37.03 -1.80 8.75
CA ILE A 49 36.44 -0.67 8.02
C ILE A 49 36.82 -0.71 6.54
N GLU A 50 38.09 -0.94 6.22
CA GLU A 50 38.53 -1.02 4.82
C GLU A 50 37.97 -2.25 4.11
N MET A 51 37.83 -3.38 4.81
CA MET A 51 37.14 -4.56 4.30
C MET A 51 35.66 -4.28 4.02
N ALA A 52 34.95 -3.64 4.95
CA ALA A 52 33.55 -3.26 4.81
C ALA A 52 33.34 -2.26 3.64
N LYS A 53 34.22 -1.27 3.50
CA LYS A 53 34.19 -0.32 2.36
C LYS A 53 34.41 -1.03 1.02
N LYS A 54 35.30 -2.03 0.96
CA LYS A 54 35.46 -2.86 -0.25
C LYS A 54 34.22 -3.71 -0.53
N LEU A 55 33.61 -4.30 0.49
CA LEU A 55 32.37 -5.08 0.39
C LEU A 55 31.21 -4.29 -0.23
N VAL A 56 31.06 -3.02 0.18
CA VAL A 56 30.09 -2.08 -0.39
C VAL A 56 30.39 -1.79 -1.88
N ASN A 57 31.66 -1.72 -2.27
CA ASN A 57 32.07 -1.25 -3.59
C ASN A 57 32.23 -2.36 -4.65
N GLU A 58 32.60 -3.58 -4.27
CA GLU A 58 33.17 -4.56 -5.21
C GLU A 58 32.36 -5.85 -5.43
N LYS A 59 31.40 -6.23 -4.57
CA LYS A 59 30.88 -7.62 -4.62
C LYS A 59 29.38 -7.89 -4.49
N ASN A 60 28.53 -6.92 -4.14
CA ASN A 60 27.20 -7.26 -3.64
C ASN A 60 26.05 -6.37 -4.17
N LYS A 61 26.19 -5.76 -5.35
CA LYS A 61 25.28 -4.71 -5.89
C LYS A 61 23.81 -5.13 -6.02
N ASP A 62 23.55 -6.40 -5.79
CA ASP A 62 22.27 -7.06 -5.92
C ASP A 62 21.52 -7.20 -4.58
N LYS A 63 22.06 -6.67 -3.49
CA LYS A 63 21.38 -6.63 -2.19
C LYS A 63 20.50 -5.38 -2.07
N GLU A 64 19.45 -5.47 -1.27
CA GLU A 64 18.50 -4.36 -1.07
C GLU A 64 19.18 -3.10 -0.50
N PRO A 65 18.70 -1.88 -0.84
CA PRO A 65 19.24 -0.63 -0.34
C PRO A 65 19.38 -0.56 1.19
N GLU A 66 18.49 -1.22 1.92
CA GLU A 66 18.45 -1.31 3.38
C GLU A 66 19.69 -2.03 3.93
N ALA A 67 20.18 -3.06 3.23
CA ALA A 67 21.40 -3.79 3.59
C ALA A 67 22.64 -2.90 3.44
N TYR A 68 22.69 -2.12 2.37
CA TYR A 68 23.75 -1.13 2.13
C TYR A 68 23.73 -0.02 3.16
N GLN A 69 22.55 0.51 3.46
CA GLN A 69 22.38 1.55 4.46
C GLN A 69 22.83 1.07 5.85
N ALA A 70 22.48 -0.16 6.23
CA ALA A 70 22.92 -0.76 7.49
C ALA A 70 24.45 -0.89 7.57
N LEU A 71 25.11 -1.39 6.51
CA LEU A 71 26.57 -1.52 6.48
C LEU A 71 27.28 -0.15 6.44
N HIS A 72 26.77 0.82 5.68
CA HIS A 72 27.30 2.19 5.67
C HIS A 72 27.18 2.88 7.03
N ASN A 73 26.06 2.68 7.73
CA ASN A 73 25.88 3.20 9.08
C ASN A 73 26.88 2.58 10.06
N ALA A 74 27.13 1.27 9.97
CA ALA A 74 28.14 0.58 10.78
C ALA A 74 29.57 1.05 10.47
N ILE A 75 29.91 1.26 9.20
CA ILE A 75 31.19 1.85 8.77
C ILE A 75 31.35 3.27 9.32
N GLY A 76 30.29 4.09 9.22
CA GLY A 76 30.29 5.46 9.73
C GLY A 76 30.48 5.52 11.25
N ALA A 77 29.77 4.66 11.99
CA ALA A 77 29.90 4.53 13.43
C ALA A 77 31.33 4.11 13.83
N ALA A 78 31.91 3.10 13.16
CA ALA A 78 33.26 2.63 13.43
C ALA A 78 34.36 3.68 13.12
N ASN A 79 34.24 4.44 12.03
CA ASN A 79 35.15 5.56 11.73
C ASN A 79 35.02 6.66 12.80
N GLY A 80 33.80 7.03 13.17
CA GLY A 80 33.55 8.01 14.23
C GLY A 80 34.15 7.61 15.58
N THR A 81 34.11 6.32 15.93
CA THR A 81 34.78 5.80 17.13
C THR A 81 36.30 5.95 17.04
N LEU A 82 36.93 5.65 15.90
CA LEU A 82 38.38 5.80 15.73
C LEU A 82 38.84 7.27 15.76
N ASP A 83 38.05 8.19 15.22
CA ASP A 83 38.39 9.61 15.17
C ASP A 83 38.37 10.27 16.55
N ILE A 84 37.47 9.82 17.42
CA ILE A 84 37.31 10.31 18.81
C ILE A 84 38.34 9.67 19.74
N TYR A 85 38.58 8.35 19.62
CA TYR A 85 39.38 7.58 20.58
C TYR A 85 40.75 7.19 20.02
N LYS A 86 41.70 8.13 20.11
CA LYS A 86 43.06 8.02 19.53
C LYS A 86 44.05 7.19 20.37
N ASN A 87 43.73 6.88 21.63
CA ASN A 87 44.56 6.09 22.56
C ASN A 87 43.78 4.87 23.06
N GLU A 88 44.35 3.66 22.99
CA GLU A 88 43.68 2.40 23.36
C GLU A 88 43.54 2.21 24.89
N ALA A 89 44.51 2.73 25.66
CA ALA A 89 44.63 2.49 27.10
C ALA A 89 43.41 2.96 27.92
N ASP A 90 42.77 4.05 27.51
CA ASP A 90 41.70 4.69 28.29
C ASP A 90 40.30 4.16 27.93
N HIS A 91 40.13 3.56 26.75
CA HIS A 91 38.80 3.27 26.18
C HIS A 91 38.73 1.97 25.35
N ILE A 92 39.52 0.95 25.72
CA ILE A 92 39.60 -0.35 25.03
C ILE A 92 38.24 -1.03 24.78
N VAL A 93 37.31 -0.89 25.72
CA VAL A 93 35.96 -1.48 25.65
C VAL A 93 35.13 -0.88 24.52
N VAL A 94 35.22 0.45 24.29
CA VAL A 94 34.43 1.14 23.26
C VAL A 94 34.91 0.75 21.86
N LEU A 95 36.24 0.62 21.70
CA LEU A 95 36.85 0.15 20.46
C LEU A 95 36.50 -1.31 20.17
N ALA A 96 36.45 -2.17 21.19
CA ALA A 96 36.02 -3.56 21.06
C ALA A 96 34.55 -3.67 20.64
N ILE A 97 33.65 -2.85 21.21
CA ILE A 97 32.22 -2.81 20.83
C ILE A 97 32.07 -2.39 19.36
N ALA A 98 32.73 -1.30 18.94
CA ALA A 98 32.66 -0.84 17.55
C ALA A 98 33.17 -1.89 16.56
N LYS A 99 34.23 -2.63 16.93
CA LYS A 99 34.75 -3.77 16.17
C LYS A 99 33.72 -4.89 16.04
N THR A 100 33.12 -5.33 17.14
CA THR A 100 32.09 -6.38 17.12
C THR A 100 30.86 -5.95 16.33
N THR A 101 30.36 -4.73 16.53
CA THR A 101 29.18 -4.23 15.79
C THR A 101 29.44 -4.12 14.29
N LEU A 102 30.63 -3.66 13.87
CA LEU A 102 30.98 -3.62 12.45
C LEU A 102 31.15 -5.04 11.89
N GLN A 103 31.78 -5.95 12.63
CA GLN A 103 31.93 -7.35 12.22
C GLN A 103 30.57 -8.03 12.06
N ASP A 104 29.63 -7.81 12.98
CA ASP A 104 28.27 -8.33 12.89
C ASP A 104 27.53 -7.75 11.70
N ALA A 105 27.65 -6.43 11.46
CA ALA A 105 27.05 -5.79 10.29
C ALA A 105 27.63 -6.33 8.97
N ILE A 106 28.93 -6.61 8.91
CA ILE A 106 29.58 -7.27 7.78
C ILE A 106 29.02 -8.68 7.59
N ASN A 107 28.95 -9.48 8.66
CA ASN A 107 28.44 -10.85 8.60
C ASN A 107 26.97 -10.87 8.16
N VAL A 108 26.15 -9.95 8.65
CA VAL A 108 24.76 -9.78 8.21
C VAL A 108 24.71 -9.39 6.73
N PHE A 109 25.50 -8.41 6.31
CA PHE A 109 25.54 -7.97 4.92
C PHE A 109 26.00 -9.07 3.96
N GLU A 110 27.01 -9.86 4.33
CA GLU A 110 27.50 -10.99 3.53
C GLU A 110 26.44 -12.09 3.40
N ASN A 111 25.68 -12.35 4.47
CA ASN A 111 24.68 -13.41 4.53
C ASN A 111 23.29 -13.02 3.99
N ILE A 112 22.99 -11.74 3.76
CA ILE A 112 21.75 -11.31 3.08
C ILE A 112 21.77 -11.86 1.64
N GLU A 113 20.76 -12.61 1.23
CA GLU A 113 20.75 -13.16 -0.13
C GLU A 113 20.71 -12.03 -1.19
N ALA A 114 21.41 -12.26 -2.30
CA ALA A 114 21.31 -11.37 -3.44
C ALA A 114 19.90 -11.46 -4.03
N LYS A 115 19.29 -10.32 -4.32
CA LYS A 115 17.93 -10.24 -4.82
C LYS A 115 17.95 -10.18 -6.34
N GLU A 116 17.05 -10.93 -6.96
CA GLU A 116 16.77 -10.79 -8.39
C GLU A 116 16.10 -9.43 -8.68
N ALA A 117 16.27 -8.94 -9.91
CA ALA A 117 15.54 -7.79 -10.40
C ALA A 117 14.03 -8.08 -10.39
N ASP A 118 13.23 -7.07 -10.07
CA ASP A 118 11.77 -7.15 -10.19
C ASP A 118 11.38 -7.17 -11.66
N LYS A 119 10.80 -8.29 -12.09
CA LYS A 119 10.35 -8.54 -13.46
C LYS A 119 8.84 -8.61 -13.59
N ASN A 120 8.08 -8.34 -12.52
CA ASN A 120 6.62 -8.49 -12.52
C ASN A 120 5.98 -7.60 -13.59
N LEU A 121 6.44 -6.35 -13.68
CA LEU A 121 5.96 -5.42 -14.71
C LEU A 121 6.34 -5.89 -16.13
N LEU A 122 7.51 -6.51 -16.32
CA LEU A 122 7.91 -7.05 -17.62
C LEU A 122 7.06 -8.26 -18.01
N ASP A 123 6.78 -9.17 -17.07
CA ASP A 123 5.90 -10.33 -17.26
C ASP A 123 4.48 -9.91 -17.67
N GLU A 124 3.89 -8.95 -16.93
CA GLU A 124 2.59 -8.39 -17.25
C GLU A 124 2.58 -7.75 -18.64
N ARG A 125 3.65 -7.04 -19.02
CA ARG A 125 3.73 -6.38 -20.33
C ARG A 125 3.91 -7.37 -21.46
N ILE A 126 4.64 -8.46 -21.26
CA ILE A 126 4.74 -9.56 -22.21
C ILE A 126 3.36 -10.19 -22.42
N LYS A 127 2.66 -10.54 -21.34
CA LYS A 127 1.29 -11.11 -21.41
C LYS A 127 0.32 -10.19 -22.16
N ASN A 128 0.28 -8.91 -21.78
CA ASN A 128 -0.54 -7.92 -22.47
C ASN A 128 -0.16 -7.81 -23.96
N ALA A 129 1.13 -7.79 -24.28
CA ALA A 129 1.58 -7.67 -25.66
C ALA A 129 1.21 -8.92 -26.49
N GLU A 130 1.32 -10.11 -25.92
CA GLU A 130 0.90 -11.38 -26.53
C GLU A 130 -0.62 -11.43 -26.72
N GLU A 131 -1.41 -11.01 -25.73
CA GLU A 131 -2.86 -10.89 -25.83
C GLU A 131 -3.26 -9.92 -26.94
N HIS A 132 -2.68 -8.72 -26.98
CA HIS A 132 -2.97 -7.73 -28.00
C HIS A 132 -2.53 -8.16 -29.40
N LEU A 133 -1.45 -8.93 -29.53
CA LEU A 133 -1.04 -9.54 -30.79
C LEU A 133 -2.03 -10.62 -31.25
N ALA A 134 -2.61 -11.38 -30.31
CA ALA A 134 -3.56 -12.46 -30.58
C ALA A 134 -5.02 -11.99 -30.73
N MET A 135 -5.34 -10.75 -30.34
CA MET A 135 -6.68 -10.18 -30.47
C MET A 135 -7.17 -10.21 -31.93
N PRO A 136 -8.37 -10.75 -32.22
CA PRO A 136 -8.92 -10.82 -33.57
C PRO A 136 -8.99 -9.47 -34.29
N THR A 137 -9.20 -8.38 -33.54
CA THR A 137 -9.23 -7.00 -34.05
C THR A 137 -7.89 -6.54 -34.67
N ASN A 138 -6.77 -7.17 -34.27
CA ASN A 138 -5.42 -6.85 -34.72
C ASN A 138 -4.86 -7.82 -35.78
N ASN A 139 -5.61 -8.86 -36.16
CA ASN A 139 -5.24 -9.80 -37.24
C ASN A 139 -5.04 -9.12 -38.59
N ASN A 140 -5.53 -7.90 -38.73
CA ASN A 140 -5.56 -7.14 -39.98
C ASN A 140 -4.45 -6.10 -40.06
N LYS A 141 -3.58 -6.01 -39.04
CA LYS A 141 -2.40 -5.16 -39.06
C LYS A 141 -1.42 -5.64 -40.13
N HIS A 142 -0.74 -4.71 -40.80
CA HIS A 142 0.26 -5.04 -41.82
C HIS A 142 1.32 -6.00 -41.27
N ASP A 143 1.75 -6.98 -42.08
CA ASP A 143 2.63 -8.06 -41.62
C ASP A 143 3.98 -7.59 -41.09
N THR A 144 4.51 -6.50 -41.63
CA THR A 144 5.73 -5.87 -41.09
C THR A 144 5.54 -5.39 -39.65
N ALA A 145 4.41 -4.76 -39.33
CA ALA A 145 4.12 -4.30 -37.98
C ALA A 145 3.92 -5.47 -36.99
N LYS A 146 3.26 -6.56 -37.43
CA LYS A 146 3.14 -7.79 -36.63
C LYS A 146 4.51 -8.43 -36.37
N LYS A 147 5.38 -8.46 -37.37
CA LYS A 147 6.73 -9.05 -37.26
C LYS A 147 7.60 -8.25 -36.29
N ASP A 148 7.59 -6.92 -36.40
CA ASP A 148 8.34 -6.04 -35.50
C ASP A 148 7.84 -6.14 -34.06
N PHE A 149 6.52 -6.24 -33.87
CA PHE A 149 5.94 -6.40 -32.53
C PHE A 149 6.24 -7.77 -31.91
N LYS A 150 6.13 -8.86 -32.70
CA LYS A 150 6.55 -10.21 -32.27
C LYS A 150 8.01 -10.24 -31.85
N LYS A 151 8.88 -9.57 -32.59
CA LYS A 151 10.29 -9.47 -32.24
C LYS A 151 10.51 -8.73 -30.91
N ALA A 152 9.78 -7.64 -30.66
CA ALA A 152 9.87 -6.93 -29.39
C ALA A 152 9.39 -7.77 -28.20
N ILE A 153 8.33 -8.56 -28.38
CA ILE A 153 7.85 -9.54 -27.38
C ILE A 153 8.90 -10.62 -27.12
N GLU A 154 9.52 -11.16 -28.17
CA GLU A 154 10.58 -12.16 -28.06
C GLU A 154 11.82 -11.61 -27.31
N ASP A 155 12.26 -10.39 -27.66
CA ASP A 155 13.38 -9.73 -27.00
C ASP A 155 13.07 -9.46 -25.51
N ALA A 156 11.84 -9.06 -25.17
CA ALA A 156 11.39 -8.91 -23.77
C ALA A 156 11.31 -10.25 -23.02
N ASN A 157 10.80 -11.30 -23.66
CA ASN A 157 10.76 -12.66 -23.11
C ASN A 157 12.16 -13.21 -22.80
N ASN A 158 13.16 -12.88 -23.63
CA ASN A 158 14.55 -13.26 -23.39
C ASN A 158 15.11 -12.58 -22.13
N ILE A 159 14.79 -11.29 -21.91
CA ILE A 159 15.15 -10.58 -20.67
C ILE A 159 14.43 -11.18 -19.45
N PHE A 160 13.16 -11.53 -19.60
CA PHE A 160 12.38 -12.16 -18.53
C PHE A 160 12.97 -13.50 -18.09
N LYS A 161 13.31 -14.38 -19.06
CA LYS A 161 13.85 -15.73 -18.80
C LYS A 161 15.28 -15.72 -18.26
N ALA A 162 16.10 -14.74 -18.63
CA ALA A 162 17.48 -14.65 -18.15
C ALA A 162 17.51 -14.16 -16.69
N THR A 163 18.32 -14.78 -15.83
CA THR A 163 18.53 -14.32 -14.45
C THR A 163 19.16 -12.93 -14.46
N HIS A 164 18.41 -11.92 -13.99
CA HIS A 164 18.88 -10.55 -13.83
C HIS A 164 18.82 -10.23 -12.35
N MET A 165 19.91 -9.69 -11.83
CA MET A 165 20.01 -9.35 -10.42
C MET A 165 19.59 -7.88 -10.19
N LEU A 166 19.30 -7.47 -8.96
CA LEU A 166 18.77 -6.14 -8.64
C LEU A 166 19.63 -4.99 -9.19
N SER A 167 20.96 -5.15 -9.29
CA SER A 167 21.83 -4.13 -9.91
C SER A 167 21.58 -3.91 -11.40
N GLN A 168 20.94 -4.87 -12.07
CA GLN A 168 20.57 -4.85 -13.48
C GLN A 168 19.11 -4.44 -13.70
N GLN A 169 18.41 -3.93 -12.68
CA GLN A 169 17.01 -3.48 -12.80
C GLN A 169 16.78 -2.53 -13.98
N LYS A 170 17.76 -1.67 -14.28
CA LYS A 170 17.70 -0.74 -15.42
C LYS A 170 17.59 -1.44 -16.78
N GLU A 171 18.11 -2.65 -16.92
CA GLU A 171 18.01 -3.46 -18.15
C GLU A 171 16.59 -4.02 -18.31
N VAL A 172 16.00 -4.47 -17.20
CA VAL A 172 14.60 -4.92 -17.12
C VAL A 172 13.64 -3.75 -17.41
N ASP A 173 13.86 -2.60 -16.79
CA ASP A 173 13.03 -1.40 -17.00
C ASP A 173 13.12 -0.89 -18.45
N LYS A 174 14.32 -0.97 -19.06
CA LYS A 174 14.50 -0.62 -20.47
C LYS A 174 13.75 -1.57 -21.39
N ALA A 175 13.73 -2.87 -21.08
CA ALA A 175 12.95 -3.85 -21.83
C ALA A 175 11.45 -3.56 -21.75
N VAL A 176 10.94 -3.15 -20.59
CA VAL A 176 9.55 -2.68 -20.41
C VAL A 176 9.25 -1.50 -21.35
N LEU A 177 10.10 -0.47 -21.35
CA LEU A 177 9.89 0.72 -22.19
C LEU A 177 9.93 0.40 -23.69
N VAL A 178 10.85 -0.48 -24.11
CA VAL A 178 10.95 -0.92 -25.52
C VAL A 178 9.71 -1.69 -25.93
N LEU A 179 9.22 -2.62 -25.10
CA LEU A 179 8.02 -3.40 -25.38
C LEU A 179 6.77 -2.51 -25.41
N GLN A 180 6.63 -1.56 -24.48
CA GLN A 180 5.53 -0.60 -24.45
C GLN A 180 5.51 0.28 -25.70
N LYS A 181 6.67 0.80 -26.12
CA LYS A 181 6.75 1.58 -27.36
C LYS A 181 6.34 0.73 -28.57
N ALA A 182 6.84 -0.50 -28.66
CA ALA A 182 6.49 -1.42 -29.74
C ALA A 182 4.99 -1.74 -29.77
N MET A 183 4.37 -1.89 -28.60
CA MET A 183 2.93 -2.10 -28.45
C MET A 183 2.12 -0.90 -28.94
N VAL A 184 2.52 0.32 -28.57
CA VAL A 184 1.87 1.55 -29.05
C VAL A 184 2.04 1.71 -30.57
N ASP A 185 3.23 1.45 -31.10
CA ASP A 185 3.51 1.54 -32.53
C ASP A 185 2.70 0.49 -33.32
N PHE A 186 2.57 -0.73 -32.79
CA PHE A 186 1.74 -1.80 -33.37
C PHE A 186 0.25 -1.44 -33.40
N LEU A 187 -0.28 -0.89 -32.31
CA LEU A 187 -1.68 -0.48 -32.24
C LEU A 187 -1.99 0.69 -33.20
N LYS A 188 -1.01 1.57 -33.45
CA LYS A 188 -1.09 2.69 -34.40
C LYS A 188 -0.84 2.28 -35.86
N ALA A 189 -0.26 1.11 -36.11
CA ALA A 189 0.06 0.68 -37.47
C ALA A 189 -1.20 0.56 -38.34
N THR A 190 -1.07 0.90 -39.62
CA THR A 190 -2.15 0.81 -40.60
C THR A 190 -2.53 -0.64 -40.84
N ASN A 191 -3.83 -0.88 -41.03
CA ASN A 191 -4.34 -2.20 -41.38
C ASN A 191 -4.10 -2.48 -42.88
N GLU A 192 -3.97 -3.75 -43.23
CA GLU A 192 -3.89 -4.24 -44.60
C GLU A 192 -5.25 -4.06 -45.33
N ARG A 193 -5.22 -3.80 -46.63
CA ARG A 193 -6.42 -3.50 -47.43
C ARG A 193 -7.20 -4.79 -47.72
N ALA A 194 -8.53 -4.74 -47.69
CA ALA A 194 -9.37 -5.89 -48.05
C ALA A 194 -9.11 -6.34 -49.50
N ASP A 195 -9.33 -7.62 -49.81
CA ASP A 195 -9.30 -8.13 -51.19
C ASP A 195 -10.62 -7.79 -51.89
N TYR A 196 -10.53 -6.99 -52.95
CA TYR A 196 -11.66 -6.50 -53.73
C TYR A 196 -11.86 -7.24 -55.05
N LYS A 197 -11.00 -8.20 -55.42
CA LYS A 197 -10.99 -8.80 -56.75
C LYS A 197 -12.33 -9.40 -57.18
N GLU A 198 -13.01 -10.10 -56.28
CA GLU A 198 -14.31 -10.70 -56.58
C GLU A 198 -15.44 -9.66 -56.69
N LEU A 199 -15.41 -8.62 -55.85
CA LEU A 199 -16.36 -7.51 -55.92
C LEU A 199 -16.20 -6.75 -57.23
N ASP A 200 -14.96 -6.43 -57.62
CA ASP A 200 -14.64 -5.76 -58.88
C ASP A 200 -15.10 -6.60 -60.09
N ALA A 201 -14.85 -7.91 -60.06
CA ALA A 201 -15.33 -8.83 -61.10
C ALA A 201 -16.87 -8.90 -61.16
N ALA A 202 -17.55 -8.90 -60.00
CA ALA A 202 -19.00 -8.89 -59.92
C ALA A 202 -19.62 -7.56 -60.41
N ILE A 203 -18.99 -6.42 -60.12
CA ILE A 203 -19.40 -5.10 -60.63
C ILE A 203 -19.29 -5.05 -62.15
N ILE A 204 -18.19 -5.55 -62.72
CA ILE A 204 -18.03 -5.68 -64.17
C ILE A 204 -19.14 -6.56 -64.75
N LYS A 205 -19.36 -7.76 -64.17
CA LYS A 205 -20.40 -8.69 -64.63
C LYS A 205 -21.81 -8.08 -64.56
N ALA A 206 -22.17 -7.41 -63.47
CA ALA A 206 -23.47 -6.77 -63.30
C ALA A 206 -23.68 -5.65 -64.35
N THR A 207 -22.66 -4.82 -64.57
CA THR A 207 -22.69 -3.72 -65.54
C THR A 207 -22.83 -4.25 -66.97
N THR A 208 -22.09 -5.30 -67.34
CA THR A 208 -22.23 -5.95 -68.65
C THR A 208 -23.60 -6.61 -68.81
N SER A 209 -24.08 -7.35 -67.81
CA SER A 209 -25.41 -7.99 -67.83
C SER A 209 -26.55 -6.98 -68.00
N HIS A 210 -26.44 -5.80 -67.39
CA HIS A 210 -27.36 -4.68 -67.61
C HIS A 210 -27.28 -4.14 -69.06
N ASN A 211 -26.07 -3.99 -69.62
CA ASN A 211 -25.86 -3.35 -70.93
C ASN A 211 -26.13 -4.28 -72.14
N GLU A 212 -25.88 -5.58 -72.02
CA GLU A 212 -26.00 -6.55 -73.12
C GLU A 212 -27.36 -7.28 -73.17
N ARG A 213 -28.11 -7.34 -72.06
CA ARG A 213 -29.39 -8.06 -71.97
C ARG A 213 -30.56 -7.15 -71.55
N ASN A 214 -31.29 -6.68 -72.56
CA ASN A 214 -32.70 -6.23 -72.59
C ASN A 214 -32.98 -4.73 -72.63
N LYS A 215 -33.44 -4.29 -73.81
CA LYS A 215 -34.36 -3.16 -73.96
C LYS A 215 -35.80 -3.48 -73.48
N ASP A 216 -36.08 -4.72 -73.05
CA ASP A 216 -37.44 -5.23 -72.78
C ASP A 216 -37.67 -5.83 -71.36
N LYS A 217 -36.81 -5.56 -70.36
CA LYS A 217 -37.05 -5.96 -68.95
C LYS A 217 -37.70 -4.81 -68.17
N LYS A 218 -38.69 -5.13 -67.30
CA LYS A 218 -39.47 -4.17 -66.49
C LYS A 218 -38.57 -3.17 -65.73
N ASP A 219 -39.01 -1.91 -65.69
CA ASP A 219 -38.27 -0.77 -65.13
C ASP A 219 -37.75 -1.01 -63.70
N GLU A 220 -38.48 -1.74 -62.86
CA GLU A 220 -38.08 -2.02 -61.48
C GLU A 220 -36.89 -2.98 -61.35
N ALA A 221 -36.77 -3.97 -62.23
CA ALA A 221 -35.63 -4.89 -62.22
C ALA A 221 -34.35 -4.16 -62.68
N ASN A 222 -34.47 -3.26 -63.66
CA ASN A 222 -33.37 -2.42 -64.12
C ASN A 222 -32.92 -1.45 -63.02
N LYS A 223 -33.88 -0.81 -62.33
CA LYS A 223 -33.58 0.05 -61.19
C LYS A 223 -32.85 -0.70 -60.07
N SER A 224 -33.31 -1.91 -59.72
CA SER A 224 -32.73 -2.70 -58.63
C SER A 224 -31.29 -3.16 -58.90
N ILE A 225 -30.96 -3.58 -60.13
CA ILE A 225 -29.57 -3.97 -60.45
C ILE A 225 -28.64 -2.75 -60.52
N LEU A 226 -29.14 -1.58 -60.97
CA LEU A 226 -28.36 -0.33 -60.96
C LEU A 226 -28.09 0.18 -59.54
N GLU A 227 -29.07 0.08 -58.63
CA GLU A 227 -28.90 0.39 -57.21
C GLU A 227 -27.87 -0.55 -56.56
N ALA A 228 -27.93 -1.86 -56.84
CA ALA A 228 -26.96 -2.83 -56.34
C ALA A 228 -25.54 -2.56 -56.86
N ILE A 229 -25.39 -2.16 -58.13
CA ILE A 229 -24.10 -1.72 -58.70
C ILE A 229 -23.61 -0.44 -57.99
N SER A 230 -24.49 0.51 -57.71
CA SER A 230 -24.14 1.74 -56.98
C SER A 230 -23.63 1.43 -55.57
N THR A 231 -24.35 0.61 -54.80
CA THR A 231 -23.94 0.20 -53.45
C THR A 231 -22.62 -0.59 -53.46
N ALA A 232 -22.40 -1.45 -54.45
CA ALA A 232 -21.13 -2.15 -54.60
C ALA A 232 -19.95 -1.19 -54.88
N ASN A 233 -20.16 -0.17 -55.74
CA ASN A 233 -19.17 0.87 -56.00
C ASN A 233 -18.90 1.74 -54.76
N GLU A 234 -19.90 2.00 -53.91
CA GLU A 234 -19.71 2.70 -52.64
C GLU A 234 -18.82 1.90 -51.67
N VAL A 235 -18.96 0.57 -51.63
CA VAL A 235 -18.11 -0.32 -50.83
C VAL A 235 -16.66 -0.35 -51.34
N VAL A 236 -16.46 -0.26 -52.67
CA VAL A 236 -15.12 -0.09 -53.28
C VAL A 236 -14.54 1.28 -52.92
N ALA A 237 -15.32 2.34 -53.05
CA ALA A 237 -14.90 3.71 -52.73
C ALA A 237 -14.57 3.90 -51.25
N ALA A 238 -15.24 3.17 -50.36
CA ALA A 238 -15.02 3.21 -48.92
C ALA A 238 -13.70 2.53 -48.47
N ASN A 239 -12.97 1.89 -49.38
CA ASN A 239 -11.58 1.45 -49.23
C ASN A 239 -11.29 0.71 -47.90
N HIS A 240 -12.08 -0.33 -47.63
CA HIS A 240 -12.04 -1.15 -46.44
C HIS A 240 -10.75 -1.98 -46.30
N THR A 241 -10.49 -2.38 -45.06
CA THR A 241 -9.32 -3.17 -44.65
C THR A 241 -9.70 -4.63 -44.46
N THR A 242 -8.74 -5.55 -44.41
CA THR A 242 -8.98 -7.00 -44.26
C THR A 242 -9.87 -7.36 -43.07
N GLY A 243 -9.90 -6.53 -42.02
CA GLY A 243 -10.79 -6.70 -40.86
C GLY A 243 -12.26 -6.43 -41.12
N LYS A 244 -12.57 -5.94 -42.31
CA LYS A 244 -13.92 -5.74 -42.83
C LYS A 244 -14.09 -6.50 -44.15
N GLN A 245 -13.32 -7.58 -44.36
CA GLN A 245 -13.45 -8.43 -45.55
C GLN A 245 -14.88 -8.96 -45.68
N ASP A 246 -15.56 -9.23 -44.56
CA ASP A 246 -16.96 -9.66 -44.58
C ASP A 246 -17.90 -8.61 -45.19
N ILE A 247 -17.58 -7.32 -45.10
CA ILE A 247 -18.36 -6.26 -45.77
C ILE A 247 -18.17 -6.35 -47.28
N VAL A 248 -16.93 -6.56 -47.74
CA VAL A 248 -16.61 -6.73 -49.17
C VAL A 248 -17.23 -8.03 -49.70
N ASN A 249 -17.15 -9.13 -48.95
CA ASN A 249 -17.74 -10.42 -49.29
C ASN A 249 -19.28 -10.35 -49.30
N LYS A 250 -19.91 -9.70 -48.32
CA LYS A 250 -21.37 -9.49 -48.29
C LYS A 250 -21.83 -8.61 -49.44
N ALA A 251 -21.10 -7.55 -49.76
CA ALA A 251 -21.41 -6.71 -50.92
C ALA A 251 -21.27 -7.51 -52.23
N THR A 252 -20.25 -8.37 -52.32
CA THR A 252 -20.05 -9.29 -53.46
C THR A 252 -21.22 -10.25 -53.58
N GLN A 253 -21.60 -10.91 -52.48
CA GLN A 253 -22.70 -11.87 -52.44
C GLN A 253 -24.04 -11.20 -52.76
N ALA A 254 -24.32 -10.03 -52.18
CA ALA A 254 -25.53 -9.26 -52.45
C ALA A 254 -25.61 -8.84 -53.92
N LEU A 255 -24.49 -8.45 -54.54
CA LEU A 255 -24.45 -8.12 -55.96
C LEU A 255 -24.65 -9.37 -56.83
N LEU A 256 -24.07 -10.51 -56.47
CA LEU A 256 -24.27 -11.79 -57.17
C LEU A 256 -25.73 -12.28 -57.07
N GLU A 257 -26.36 -12.10 -55.91
CA GLU A 257 -27.78 -12.40 -55.71
C GLU A 257 -28.68 -11.44 -56.48
N ALA A 258 -28.33 -10.15 -56.53
CA ALA A 258 -29.03 -9.17 -57.35
C ALA A 258 -28.92 -9.52 -58.84
N ILE A 259 -27.75 -9.95 -59.32
CA ILE A 259 -27.57 -10.48 -60.67
C ILE A 259 -28.48 -11.70 -60.89
N ALA A 260 -28.50 -12.67 -59.96
CA ALA A 260 -29.33 -13.87 -60.08
C ALA A 260 -30.84 -13.56 -60.05
N LYS A 261 -31.28 -12.60 -59.22
CA LYS A 261 -32.66 -12.10 -59.17
C LYS A 261 -33.04 -11.36 -60.46
N TYR A 262 -32.15 -10.51 -60.96
CA TYR A 262 -32.32 -9.83 -62.25
C TYR A 262 -32.42 -10.82 -63.42
N GLU A 263 -31.72 -11.95 -63.32
CA GLU A 263 -31.81 -13.06 -64.28
C GLU A 263 -33.14 -13.85 -64.16
N LYS A 264 -33.77 -13.89 -62.99
CA LYS A 264 -35.02 -14.59 -62.69
C LYS A 264 -36.30 -13.74 -62.74
N ALA A 265 -36.19 -12.44 -62.96
CA ALA A 265 -37.33 -11.50 -62.88
C ALA A 265 -38.48 -11.90 -63.83
N GLY A 266 -39.65 -12.27 -63.25
CA GLY A 266 -40.85 -12.72 -63.97
C GLY A 266 -41.94 -13.48 -63.19
N LEU A 267 -41.76 -13.82 -61.90
CA LEU A 267 -42.72 -14.62 -61.09
C LEU A 267 -43.40 -13.80 -59.97
N PRO A 268 -44.64 -14.14 -59.53
CA PRO A 268 -45.41 -13.36 -58.53
C PRO A 268 -45.03 -13.64 -57.04
N PRO A 269 -45.09 -12.63 -56.14
CA PRO A 269 -44.74 -12.74 -54.71
C PRO A 269 -45.85 -13.31 -53.80
N LEU A 270 -45.47 -13.81 -52.61
CA LEU A 270 -46.42 -14.26 -51.57
C LEU A 270 -47.14 -13.08 -50.93
N ASN A 271 -48.44 -13.24 -50.66
CA ASN A 271 -49.24 -12.28 -49.92
C ASN A 271 -49.44 -12.77 -48.47
N PRO A 272 -48.96 -12.05 -47.44
CA PRO A 272 -49.08 -12.45 -46.03
C PRO A 272 -50.53 -12.48 -45.50
N GLU A 273 -51.51 -11.95 -46.24
CA GLU A 273 -52.93 -11.96 -45.84
C GLU A 273 -53.75 -13.14 -46.41
N ASN A 274 -53.12 -14.05 -47.15
CA ASN A 274 -53.77 -15.22 -47.77
C ASN A 274 -53.35 -16.53 -47.07
N GLU A 275 -54.07 -17.64 -47.27
CA GLU A 275 -53.74 -18.95 -46.67
C GLU A 275 -52.31 -19.44 -46.96
N GLU A 276 -51.74 -19.06 -48.12
CA GLU A 276 -50.37 -19.40 -48.53
C GLU A 276 -49.27 -18.52 -47.87
N GLY A 277 -49.63 -17.45 -47.16
CA GLY A 277 -48.70 -16.48 -46.54
C GLY A 277 -48.63 -16.52 -45.02
N VAL A 278 -49.23 -17.53 -44.38
CA VAL A 278 -49.38 -17.62 -42.92
C VAL A 278 -48.03 -17.65 -42.18
N ASP A 279 -47.04 -18.38 -42.69
CA ASP A 279 -45.71 -18.46 -42.08
C ASP A 279 -44.95 -17.12 -42.17
N LEU A 280 -45.15 -16.34 -43.26
CA LEU A 280 -44.58 -14.99 -43.39
C LEU A 280 -45.18 -14.03 -42.36
N LYS A 281 -46.48 -14.13 -42.11
CA LYS A 281 -47.17 -13.36 -41.06
C LYS A 281 -46.64 -13.72 -39.67
N ALA A 282 -46.39 -15.00 -39.40
CA ALA A 282 -45.82 -15.47 -38.14
C ALA A 282 -44.39 -14.94 -37.90
N LEU A 283 -43.53 -14.93 -38.93
CA LEU A 283 -42.18 -14.36 -38.85
C LEU A 283 -42.21 -12.86 -38.54
N ILE A 284 -43.09 -12.09 -39.18
CA ILE A 284 -43.26 -10.65 -38.94
C ILE A 284 -43.64 -10.37 -37.47
N GLU A 285 -44.59 -11.12 -36.92
CA GLU A 285 -44.99 -10.95 -35.52
C GLU A 285 -43.86 -11.36 -34.56
N LYS A 286 -43.10 -12.42 -34.87
CA LYS A 286 -41.96 -12.85 -34.07
C LYS A 286 -40.81 -11.83 -34.08
N ILE A 287 -40.58 -11.12 -35.19
CA ILE A 287 -39.62 -10.01 -35.27
C ILE A 287 -40.06 -8.84 -34.38
N LYS A 288 -41.35 -8.51 -34.35
CA LYS A 288 -41.87 -7.46 -33.44
C LYS A 288 -41.65 -7.85 -31.98
N GLU A 289 -41.93 -9.10 -31.62
CA GLU A 289 -41.67 -9.65 -30.29
C GLU A 289 -40.19 -9.52 -29.91
N ALA A 290 -39.29 -9.97 -30.79
CA ALA A 290 -37.85 -9.94 -30.55
C ALA A 290 -37.30 -8.51 -30.40
N ASN A 291 -37.76 -7.58 -31.23
CA ASN A 291 -37.42 -6.16 -31.09
C ASN A 291 -37.95 -5.57 -29.77
N GLY A 292 -39.16 -5.96 -29.34
CA GLY A 292 -39.69 -5.58 -28.04
C GLY A 292 -38.83 -6.06 -26.87
N VAL A 293 -38.33 -7.30 -26.94
CA VAL A 293 -37.40 -7.85 -25.94
C VAL A 293 -36.06 -7.11 -25.93
N ALA A 294 -35.49 -6.81 -27.11
CA ALA A 294 -34.24 -6.07 -27.22
C ALA A 294 -34.37 -4.64 -26.69
N ASP A 295 -35.47 -3.96 -26.99
CA ASP A 295 -35.77 -2.61 -26.51
C ASP A 295 -35.94 -2.54 -24.98
N VAL A 296 -36.55 -3.58 -24.39
CA VAL A 296 -36.71 -3.68 -22.93
C VAL A 296 -35.35 -3.86 -22.26
N ASP A 297 -34.48 -4.74 -22.78
CA ASP A 297 -33.12 -4.94 -22.25
C ASP A 297 -32.26 -3.68 -22.37
N ALA A 298 -32.30 -2.99 -23.52
CA ALA A 298 -31.52 -1.78 -23.76
C ALA A 298 -31.88 -0.62 -22.80
N LYS A 299 -33.10 -0.64 -22.24
CA LYS A 299 -33.59 0.35 -21.27
C LYS A 299 -33.51 -0.15 -19.83
N ALA A 300 -33.19 -1.42 -19.61
CA ALA A 300 -33.11 -2.01 -18.28
C ALA A 300 -31.84 -1.55 -17.56
N THR A 301 -31.95 -1.28 -16.27
CA THR A 301 -30.78 -1.02 -15.41
C THR A 301 -29.92 -2.26 -15.20
N ASN A 302 -30.50 -3.45 -15.37
CA ASN A 302 -29.81 -4.74 -15.28
C ASN A 302 -29.81 -5.46 -16.63
N HIS A 303 -29.14 -4.87 -17.61
CA HIS A 303 -29.12 -5.37 -18.99
C HIS A 303 -28.24 -6.62 -19.14
N LYS A 304 -28.47 -7.40 -20.21
CA LYS A 304 -27.63 -8.56 -20.59
C LYS A 304 -26.19 -8.14 -20.94
N THR A 305 -25.32 -9.12 -21.18
CA THR A 305 -23.96 -8.84 -21.67
C THR A 305 -23.97 -8.32 -23.11
N GLU A 306 -22.90 -7.62 -23.50
CA GLU A 306 -22.76 -7.10 -24.88
C GLU A 306 -22.73 -8.22 -25.92
N GLU A 307 -22.04 -9.31 -25.61
CA GLU A 307 -21.98 -10.51 -26.46
C GLU A 307 -23.36 -11.10 -26.73
N ASN A 308 -24.19 -11.28 -25.69
CA ASN A 308 -25.53 -11.83 -25.82
C ASN A 308 -26.47 -10.89 -26.61
N ARG A 309 -26.32 -9.57 -26.46
CA ARG A 309 -27.07 -8.59 -27.27
C ARG A 309 -26.71 -8.65 -28.75
N ILE A 310 -25.42 -8.74 -29.07
CA ILE A 310 -24.96 -8.82 -30.47
C ILE A 310 -25.50 -10.08 -31.16
N ILE A 311 -25.44 -11.23 -30.47
CA ILE A 311 -25.99 -12.50 -30.97
C ILE A 311 -27.49 -12.36 -31.24
N PHE A 312 -28.24 -11.76 -30.30
CA PHE A 312 -29.68 -11.59 -30.42
C PHE A 312 -30.09 -10.61 -31.53
N GLN A 313 -29.44 -9.45 -31.64
CA GLN A 313 -29.72 -8.46 -32.69
C GLN A 313 -29.38 -8.98 -34.10
N THR A 314 -28.36 -9.85 -34.21
CA THR A 314 -28.02 -10.51 -35.48
C THR A 314 -29.15 -11.43 -35.96
N ALA A 315 -29.76 -12.19 -35.04
CA ALA A 315 -30.89 -13.04 -35.36
C ALA A 315 -32.12 -12.23 -35.83
N ILE A 316 -32.41 -11.09 -35.17
CA ILE A 316 -33.48 -10.16 -35.57
C ILE A 316 -33.23 -9.61 -36.99
N GLY A 317 -32.00 -9.14 -37.26
CA GLY A 317 -31.65 -8.56 -38.56
C GLY A 317 -31.72 -9.57 -39.72
N HIS A 318 -31.34 -10.82 -39.48
CA HIS A 318 -31.45 -11.89 -40.47
C HIS A 318 -32.93 -12.18 -40.82
N ALA A 319 -33.80 -12.31 -39.80
CA ALA A 319 -35.23 -12.50 -39.99
C ALA A 319 -35.91 -11.32 -40.73
N GLN A 320 -35.53 -10.08 -40.42
CA GLN A 320 -36.04 -8.89 -41.13
C GLN A 320 -35.64 -8.88 -42.61
N GLY A 321 -34.42 -9.31 -42.94
CA GLY A 321 -33.95 -9.41 -44.32
C GLY A 321 -34.78 -10.38 -45.17
N ILE A 322 -35.28 -11.47 -44.57
CA ILE A 322 -36.17 -12.43 -45.25
C ILE A 322 -37.54 -11.80 -45.55
N VAL A 323 -38.11 -11.02 -44.62
CA VAL A 323 -39.38 -10.31 -44.82
C VAL A 323 -39.24 -9.23 -45.90
N ASP A 324 -38.20 -8.40 -45.82
CA ASP A 324 -37.96 -7.30 -46.76
C ASP A 324 -37.67 -7.81 -48.18
N GLY A 325 -37.15 -9.04 -48.28
CA GLY A 325 -36.88 -9.75 -49.53
C GLY A 325 -38.12 -10.15 -50.33
N LYS A 326 -39.34 -9.96 -49.80
CA LYS A 326 -40.64 -10.29 -50.44
C LYS A 326 -40.65 -11.72 -51.02
N PRO A 327 -40.64 -12.75 -50.15
CA PRO A 327 -40.52 -14.14 -50.58
C PRO A 327 -41.66 -14.55 -51.52
N VAL A 328 -41.37 -15.53 -52.38
CA VAL A 328 -42.28 -16.03 -53.42
C VAL A 328 -42.76 -17.44 -53.10
N LYS A 329 -43.77 -17.91 -53.83
CA LYS A 329 -44.36 -19.24 -53.64
C LYS A 329 -43.31 -20.35 -53.73
N GLY A 330 -43.29 -21.26 -52.75
CA GLY A 330 -42.30 -22.34 -52.63
C GLY A 330 -41.19 -22.10 -51.58
N GLN A 331 -41.25 -21.01 -50.80
CA GLN A 331 -40.27 -20.67 -49.75
C GLN A 331 -40.84 -20.80 -48.32
N GLU A 332 -42.00 -21.44 -48.17
CA GLU A 332 -42.76 -21.47 -46.91
C GLU A 332 -42.00 -22.21 -45.78
N GLU A 333 -41.34 -23.32 -46.09
CA GLU A 333 -40.52 -24.07 -45.10
C GLU A 333 -39.30 -23.28 -44.62
N GLU A 334 -38.68 -22.47 -45.48
CA GLU A 334 -37.54 -21.63 -45.12
C GLU A 334 -37.94 -20.51 -44.15
N ILE A 335 -39.11 -19.91 -44.38
CA ILE A 335 -39.68 -18.87 -43.51
C ILE A 335 -40.06 -19.44 -42.14
N LYS A 336 -40.62 -20.66 -42.11
CA LYS A 336 -40.93 -21.36 -40.88
C LYS A 336 -39.69 -21.70 -40.06
N ALA A 337 -38.66 -22.25 -40.70
CA ALA A 337 -37.39 -22.56 -40.05
C ALA A 337 -36.71 -21.31 -39.46
N GLU A 338 -36.84 -20.17 -40.13
CA GLU A 338 -36.33 -18.90 -39.62
C GLU A 338 -37.10 -18.42 -38.39
N THR A 339 -38.42 -18.58 -38.38
CA THR A 339 -39.27 -18.24 -37.24
C THR A 339 -38.87 -19.03 -35.98
N ASP A 340 -38.58 -20.32 -36.11
CA ASP A 340 -38.13 -21.17 -35.00
C ASP A 340 -36.74 -20.77 -34.48
N LYS A 341 -35.82 -20.38 -35.37
CA LYS A 341 -34.49 -19.87 -34.97
C LYS A 341 -34.59 -18.57 -34.17
N LEU A 342 -35.45 -17.66 -34.62
CA LEU A 342 -35.65 -16.39 -33.91
C LEU A 342 -36.29 -16.63 -32.54
N ASP A 343 -37.25 -17.56 -32.42
CA ASP A 343 -37.85 -17.94 -31.13
C ASP A 343 -36.82 -18.56 -30.16
N ALA A 344 -35.92 -19.42 -30.66
CA ALA A 344 -34.83 -19.96 -29.87
C ALA A 344 -33.85 -18.85 -29.41
N ALA A 345 -33.56 -17.86 -30.26
CA ALA A 345 -32.72 -16.73 -29.92
C ALA A 345 -33.36 -15.84 -28.83
N ILE A 346 -34.68 -15.60 -28.87
CA ILE A 346 -35.41 -14.89 -27.81
C ILE A 346 -35.26 -15.62 -26.47
N LYS A 347 -35.48 -16.95 -26.44
CA LYS A 347 -35.35 -17.76 -25.22
C LYS A 347 -33.93 -17.76 -24.67
N ALA A 348 -32.92 -17.92 -25.53
CA ALA A 348 -31.52 -17.89 -25.13
C ALA A 348 -31.12 -16.52 -24.55
N PHE A 349 -31.56 -15.43 -25.20
CA PHE A 349 -31.25 -14.07 -24.75
C PHE A 349 -31.91 -13.74 -23.41
N THR A 350 -33.22 -14.03 -23.27
CA THR A 350 -33.98 -13.78 -22.03
C THR A 350 -33.47 -14.62 -20.86
N GLY A 351 -33.04 -15.86 -21.11
CA GLY A 351 -32.48 -16.75 -20.10
C GLY A 351 -31.00 -16.52 -19.77
N SER A 352 -30.32 -15.60 -20.43
CA SER A 352 -28.89 -15.35 -20.21
C SER A 352 -28.61 -14.52 -18.96
N ASP A 353 -27.38 -14.60 -18.45
CA ASP A 353 -26.95 -13.81 -17.29
C ASP A 353 -26.88 -12.31 -17.62
N ASN A 354 -27.14 -11.48 -16.61
CA ASN A 354 -26.97 -10.04 -16.73
C ASN A 354 -25.48 -9.66 -16.66
N ALA A 355 -25.16 -8.48 -17.19
CA ALA A 355 -23.81 -7.94 -17.06
C ALA A 355 -23.46 -7.70 -15.58
N LYS A 356 -22.17 -7.86 -15.23
CA LYS A 356 -21.65 -7.61 -13.89
C LYS A 356 -21.15 -6.17 -13.73
N ALA A 357 -21.27 -5.61 -12.53
CA ALA A 357 -20.70 -4.32 -12.20
C ALA A 357 -19.16 -4.40 -12.17
N ASN A 358 -18.49 -3.36 -12.67
CA ASN A 358 -17.04 -3.20 -12.55
C ASN A 358 -16.67 -2.81 -11.11
N ILE A 359 -15.94 -3.70 -10.42
CA ILE A 359 -15.53 -3.57 -9.01
C ILE A 359 -14.05 -3.22 -8.81
N GLU A 360 -13.26 -3.08 -9.90
CA GLU A 360 -11.80 -3.00 -9.81
C GLU A 360 -11.32 -1.77 -9.05
N MET A 361 -11.97 -0.62 -9.24
CA MET A 361 -11.64 0.61 -8.51
C MET A 361 -11.92 0.49 -7.00
N LEU A 362 -13.02 -0.17 -6.62
CA LEU A 362 -13.36 -0.40 -5.21
C LEU A 362 -12.33 -1.33 -4.55
N LYS A 363 -11.95 -2.42 -5.22
CA LYS A 363 -10.88 -3.33 -4.75
C LYS A 363 -9.53 -2.63 -4.60
N ALA A 364 -9.15 -1.81 -5.59
CA ALA A 364 -7.91 -1.05 -5.55
C ALA A 364 -7.90 -0.07 -4.37
N ASN A 365 -9.00 0.65 -4.12
CA ASN A 365 -9.10 1.60 -3.02
C ASN A 365 -9.03 0.91 -1.65
N ILE A 366 -9.71 -0.23 -1.48
CA ILE A 366 -9.63 -1.03 -0.25
C ILE A 366 -8.21 -1.54 -0.01
N THR A 367 -7.55 -2.05 -1.06
CA THR A 367 -6.17 -2.56 -0.97
C THR A 367 -5.19 -1.47 -0.57
N ALA A 368 -5.28 -0.30 -1.24
CA ALA A 368 -4.46 0.86 -0.92
C ALA A 368 -4.72 1.36 0.51
N ALA A 369 -5.99 1.39 0.94
CA ALA A 369 -6.37 1.82 2.27
C ALA A 369 -5.78 0.91 3.37
N LYS A 370 -5.86 -0.41 3.20
CA LYS A 370 -5.28 -1.39 4.14
C LYS A 370 -3.76 -1.33 4.24
N ALA A 371 -3.08 -0.83 3.20
CA ALA A 371 -1.63 -0.70 3.18
C ALA A 371 -1.11 0.54 3.94
N ILE A 372 -1.99 1.47 4.34
CA ILE A 372 -1.57 2.69 5.04
C ILE A 372 -1.23 2.37 6.50
N LYS A 373 -0.02 2.74 6.91
CA LYS A 373 0.42 2.66 8.31
C LYS A 373 -0.36 3.66 9.17
N ASP A 374 -0.81 3.22 10.34
CA ASP A 374 -1.67 3.98 11.24
C ASP A 374 -0.98 4.46 12.54
N THR A 375 0.29 4.13 12.73
CA THR A 375 1.02 4.21 14.02
C THR A 375 1.02 5.58 14.69
N ASN A 376 0.88 6.66 13.91
CA ASN A 376 0.94 8.03 14.42
C ASN A 376 -0.43 8.72 14.46
N LYS A 377 -1.51 8.06 14.03
CA LYS A 377 -2.86 8.64 14.01
C LYS A 377 -3.58 8.42 15.34
N THR A 378 -4.56 9.28 15.64
CA THR A 378 -5.39 9.14 16.85
C THR A 378 -6.27 7.88 16.76
N PRO A 379 -6.58 7.20 17.89
CA PRO A 379 -7.43 6.01 17.88
C PRO A 379 -8.80 6.22 17.26
N LYS A 380 -9.37 7.43 17.40
CA LYS A 380 -10.65 7.80 16.78
C LYS A 380 -10.55 7.83 15.26
N ALA A 381 -9.46 8.38 14.70
CA ALA A 381 -9.22 8.41 13.26
C ALA A 381 -9.02 7.01 12.69
N ILE A 382 -8.24 6.17 13.40
CA ILE A 382 -8.01 4.75 13.03
C ILE A 382 -9.33 4.00 12.99
N LYS A 383 -10.15 4.11 14.05
CA LYS A 383 -11.46 3.45 14.09
C LYS A 383 -12.36 3.87 12.94
N THR A 384 -12.47 5.18 12.69
CA THR A 384 -13.31 5.72 11.60
C THR A 384 -12.86 5.21 10.23
N PHE A 385 -11.54 5.11 10.01
CA PHE A 385 -10.98 4.61 8.77
C PHE A 385 -11.23 3.10 8.57
N ASN A 386 -11.05 2.29 9.62
CA ASN A 386 -11.34 0.86 9.58
C ASN A 386 -12.83 0.55 9.39
N ASP A 387 -13.72 1.34 10.00
CA ASP A 387 -15.17 1.23 9.78
C ASP A 387 -15.52 1.50 8.30
N ALA A 388 -14.83 2.43 7.64
CA ALA A 388 -15.03 2.71 6.21
C ALA A 388 -14.51 1.58 5.31
N ILE A 389 -13.36 0.96 5.65
CA ILE A 389 -12.85 -0.23 4.96
C ILE A 389 -13.88 -1.36 5.04
N ALA A 390 -14.40 -1.65 6.24
CA ALA A 390 -15.39 -2.71 6.44
C ALA A 390 -16.70 -2.44 5.67
N ALA A 391 -17.14 -1.17 5.59
CA ALA A 391 -18.31 -0.78 4.81
C ALA A 391 -18.09 -0.98 3.30
N ALA A 392 -16.91 -0.62 2.79
CA ALA A 392 -16.53 -0.80 1.39
C ALA A 392 -16.43 -2.29 1.01
N GLU A 393 -15.87 -3.13 1.88
CA GLU A 393 -15.81 -4.59 1.70
C GLU A 393 -17.19 -5.23 1.65
N LYS A 394 -18.14 -4.74 2.45
CA LYS A 394 -19.52 -5.25 2.42
C LYS A 394 -20.19 -5.11 1.05
N VAL A 395 -19.84 -4.07 0.28
CA VAL A 395 -20.38 -3.84 -1.08
C VAL A 395 -19.80 -4.84 -2.10
N LEU A 396 -18.63 -5.42 -1.82
CA LEU A 396 -18.05 -6.49 -2.63
C LEU A 396 -18.67 -7.88 -2.34
N GLY A 397 -19.48 -8.02 -1.28
CA GLY A 397 -19.98 -9.31 -0.79
C GLY A 397 -18.98 -10.04 0.10
N SER A 398 -19.44 -11.02 0.90
CA SER A 398 -18.55 -11.82 1.76
C SER A 398 -17.77 -12.87 0.96
N GLU A 399 -16.49 -13.10 1.28
CA GLU A 399 -15.65 -14.17 0.71
C GLU A 399 -16.26 -15.58 0.81
N THR A 400 -17.22 -15.80 1.72
CA THR A 400 -17.93 -17.08 1.90
C THR A 400 -19.05 -17.34 0.89
N GLU A 401 -19.48 -16.35 0.10
CA GLU A 401 -20.41 -16.57 -1.01
C GLU A 401 -19.61 -16.61 -2.33
N VAL A 402 -19.23 -17.82 -2.73
CA VAL A 402 -18.58 -18.08 -4.02
C VAL A 402 -19.40 -17.44 -5.15
N ASN A 403 -18.81 -16.47 -5.88
CA ASN A 403 -19.31 -15.89 -7.14
C ASN A 403 -20.52 -14.92 -7.12
N LYS A 404 -20.69 -14.07 -6.11
CA LYS A 404 -21.62 -12.92 -6.21
C LYS A 404 -20.91 -11.58 -6.36
N GLN A 405 -20.27 -11.39 -7.51
CA GLN A 405 -20.01 -10.04 -8.01
C GLN A 405 -21.37 -9.35 -8.26
N PRO A 406 -21.56 -8.09 -7.84
CA PRO A 406 -22.80 -7.37 -8.09
C PRO A 406 -23.11 -7.32 -9.59
N ASP A 407 -24.38 -7.40 -9.95
CA ASP A 407 -24.83 -7.13 -11.32
C ASP A 407 -24.69 -5.63 -11.65
N ILE A 408 -24.76 -5.29 -12.94
CA ILE A 408 -24.52 -3.93 -13.45
C ILE A 408 -25.47 -2.88 -12.87
N ASP A 409 -26.65 -3.28 -12.41
CA ASP A 409 -27.61 -2.39 -11.73
C ASP A 409 -27.09 -1.85 -10.39
N LYS A 410 -26.09 -2.52 -9.80
CA LYS A 410 -25.38 -2.08 -8.60
C LYS A 410 -24.16 -1.21 -8.87
N GLN A 411 -23.87 -0.85 -10.12
CA GLN A 411 -22.69 -0.05 -10.46
C GLN A 411 -22.63 1.29 -9.71
N VAL A 412 -23.79 1.93 -9.47
CA VAL A 412 -23.85 3.18 -8.70
C VAL A 412 -23.44 2.96 -7.25
N GLU A 413 -23.86 1.85 -6.64
CA GLU A 413 -23.51 1.46 -5.26
C GLU A 413 -22.00 1.17 -5.16
N VAL A 414 -21.44 0.43 -6.12
CA VAL A 414 -20.01 0.14 -6.23
C VAL A 414 -19.19 1.41 -6.42
N ASN A 415 -19.60 2.31 -7.32
CA ASN A 415 -18.90 3.59 -7.56
C ASN A 415 -18.96 4.51 -6.33
N THR A 416 -20.09 4.52 -5.62
CA THR A 416 -20.26 5.32 -4.40
C THR A 416 -19.33 4.80 -3.31
N ALA A 417 -19.31 3.48 -3.08
CA ALA A 417 -18.41 2.86 -2.12
C ALA A 417 -16.93 3.11 -2.46
N ALA A 418 -16.56 3.06 -3.74
CA ALA A 418 -15.20 3.33 -4.18
C ALA A 418 -14.80 4.79 -3.87
N ASN A 419 -15.68 5.74 -4.16
CA ASN A 419 -15.46 7.15 -3.87
C ASN A 419 -15.43 7.45 -2.37
N ASP A 420 -16.29 6.81 -1.57
CA ASP A 420 -16.32 6.99 -0.13
C ASP A 420 -15.08 6.38 0.54
N MET A 421 -14.60 5.23 0.05
CA MET A 421 -13.33 4.64 0.48
C MET A 421 -12.15 5.57 0.15
N TRP A 422 -12.13 6.15 -1.04
CA TRP A 422 -11.11 7.15 -1.41
C TRP A 422 -11.16 8.39 -0.50
N LYS A 423 -12.34 8.96 -0.26
CA LYS A 423 -12.50 10.11 0.65
C LYS A 423 -12.06 9.76 2.07
N ALA A 424 -12.43 8.58 2.58
CA ALA A 424 -12.01 8.12 3.90
C ALA A 424 -10.48 7.99 3.99
N THR A 425 -9.83 7.51 2.92
CA THR A 425 -8.37 7.44 2.80
C THR A 425 -7.72 8.81 2.88
N VAL A 426 -8.21 9.78 2.09
CA VAL A 426 -7.71 11.16 2.12
C VAL A 426 -7.92 11.79 3.49
N ASN A 427 -9.12 11.65 4.07
CA ASN A 427 -9.45 12.19 5.38
C ASN A 427 -8.56 11.60 6.48
N PHE A 428 -8.27 10.29 6.42
CA PHE A 428 -7.39 9.61 7.35
C PHE A 428 -5.95 10.12 7.24
N LEU A 429 -5.42 10.24 6.02
CA LEU A 429 -4.08 10.80 5.78
C LEU A 429 -3.96 12.24 6.28
N SER A 430 -4.99 13.06 6.07
CA SER A 430 -5.06 14.46 6.56
C SER A 430 -5.44 14.60 8.04
N SER A 431 -5.84 13.51 8.71
CA SER A 431 -6.27 13.58 10.11
C SER A 431 -5.11 13.94 11.02
N THR A 432 -5.42 14.62 12.13
CA THR A 432 -4.44 15.01 13.13
C THR A 432 -3.68 13.79 13.64
N GLU A 433 -2.36 13.89 13.66
CA GLU A 433 -1.50 12.94 14.31
C GLU A 433 -1.61 13.08 15.83
N ARG A 434 -1.16 12.05 16.55
CA ARG A 434 -1.00 12.11 18.00
C ARG A 434 0.04 13.19 18.33
N ASN A 435 -0.19 13.92 19.41
CA ASN A 435 0.77 14.90 19.91
C ASN A 435 1.88 14.16 20.65
N ASP A 436 3.14 14.44 20.34
CA ASP A 436 4.23 13.99 21.20
C ASP A 436 4.01 14.51 22.63
N ILE A 437 3.93 13.59 23.59
CA ILE A 437 3.74 13.89 25.01
C ILE A 437 4.74 14.93 25.53
N ARG A 438 5.94 15.00 24.93
CA ARG A 438 7.00 15.94 25.30
C ARG A 438 6.66 17.41 25.03
N HIS A 439 5.70 17.69 24.15
CA HIS A 439 5.20 19.06 23.96
C HIS A 439 4.35 19.56 25.12
N ILE A 440 3.76 18.66 25.90
CA ILE A 440 3.00 19.00 27.12
C ILE A 440 3.92 18.91 28.34
N ILE A 441 4.70 17.84 28.43
CA ILE A 441 5.59 17.56 29.57
C ILE A 441 7.00 17.29 29.02
N ALA A 442 7.83 18.34 29.03
CA ALA A 442 9.21 18.23 28.57
C ALA A 442 9.96 17.10 29.31
N ASN A 443 10.91 16.48 28.63
CA ASN A 443 11.67 15.39 29.23
C ASN A 443 12.45 15.87 30.46
N ASN A 444 12.44 15.07 31.52
CA ASN A 444 12.99 15.37 32.85
C ASN A 444 12.33 16.55 33.57
N THR A 445 11.05 16.83 33.31
CA THR A 445 10.33 17.87 34.05
C THR A 445 10.20 17.49 35.52
N LEU A 446 10.52 18.43 36.42
CA LEU A 446 10.35 18.26 37.86
C LEU A 446 8.91 18.64 38.27
N LEU A 447 8.24 17.77 39.00
CA LEU A 447 6.92 18.08 39.60
C LEU A 447 7.01 19.25 40.58
N SER A 448 5.95 20.06 40.63
CA SER A 448 5.96 21.35 41.34
C SER A 448 6.01 21.22 42.86
N ALA A 449 5.66 20.06 43.40
CA ALA A 449 5.60 19.82 44.84
C ALA A 449 6.21 18.47 45.23
N PRO A 450 6.84 18.38 46.42
CA PRO A 450 7.35 17.12 46.95
C PRO A 450 6.22 16.16 47.28
N LEU A 451 6.38 14.90 46.86
CA LEU A 451 5.36 13.86 47.04
C LEU A 451 5.48 13.17 48.40
N LYS A 452 4.36 12.65 48.91
CA LYS A 452 4.34 11.93 50.20
C LYS A 452 4.90 10.50 50.12
N ASN A 453 4.81 9.87 48.95
CA ASN A 453 5.23 8.51 48.67
C ASN A 453 5.40 8.30 47.15
N VAL A 454 5.82 7.11 46.76
CA VAL A 454 6.07 6.69 45.38
C VAL A 454 4.87 5.99 44.72
N GLU A 455 3.68 6.05 45.33
CA GLU A 455 2.50 5.37 44.80
C GLU A 455 2.01 6.06 43.52
N GLU A 456 1.61 5.26 42.52
CA GLU A 456 1.10 5.75 41.24
C GLU A 456 -0.03 6.78 41.42
N ALA A 457 -0.96 6.55 42.36
CA ALA A 457 -2.06 7.47 42.65
C ALA A 457 -1.59 8.85 43.14
N THR A 458 -0.51 8.89 43.94
CA THR A 458 0.08 10.15 44.42
C THR A 458 0.76 10.90 43.29
N ILE A 459 1.51 10.20 42.44
CA ILE A 459 2.20 10.77 41.28
C ILE A 459 1.17 11.31 40.28
N LYS A 460 0.13 10.52 39.98
CA LYS A 460 -0.98 10.90 39.11
C LYS A 460 -1.69 12.17 39.59
N ALA A 461 -2.04 12.24 40.87
CA ALA A 461 -2.72 13.41 41.43
C ALA A 461 -1.88 14.69 41.31
N GLN A 462 -0.55 14.58 41.44
CA GLN A 462 0.35 15.72 41.26
C GLN A 462 0.51 16.09 39.77
N LEU A 463 0.63 15.10 38.88
CA LEU A 463 0.66 15.33 37.42
C LEU A 463 -0.60 16.06 36.93
N GLU A 464 -1.79 15.65 37.39
CA GLU A 464 -3.06 16.29 37.02
C GLU A 464 -3.17 17.74 37.56
N LYS A 465 -2.48 18.04 38.66
CA LYS A 465 -2.40 19.38 39.22
C LYS A 465 -1.46 20.29 38.42
N ASP A 466 -0.30 19.75 38.02
CA ASP A 466 0.75 20.49 37.31
C ASP A 466 0.43 20.66 35.82
N PHE A 467 -0.21 19.66 35.21
CA PHE A 467 -0.54 19.62 33.78
C PHE A 467 -2.04 19.45 33.58
N LYS A 468 -2.77 20.56 33.71
CA LYS A 468 -4.21 20.59 33.47
C LYS A 468 -4.54 20.10 32.07
N ASN A 469 -5.56 19.25 31.96
CA ASN A 469 -6.03 18.61 30.70
C ASN A 469 -5.14 17.50 30.13
N PHE A 470 -4.12 17.05 30.87
CA PHE A 470 -3.33 15.86 30.50
C PHE A 470 -3.96 14.60 31.12
N THR A 471 -4.70 13.82 30.31
CA THR A 471 -5.54 12.72 30.81
C THR A 471 -5.25 11.34 30.24
N SER A 472 -4.48 11.24 29.15
CA SER A 472 -4.27 9.97 28.42
C SER A 472 -2.80 9.56 28.45
N TYR A 473 -2.43 8.80 29.49
CA TYR A 473 -1.09 8.26 29.67
C TYR A 473 -1.10 7.05 30.62
N THR A 474 -0.01 6.30 30.60
CA THR A 474 0.31 5.29 31.63
C THR A 474 1.58 5.69 32.37
N ILE A 475 1.67 5.35 33.65
CA ILE A 475 2.83 5.61 34.51
C ILE A 475 3.62 4.30 34.62
N GLY A 476 4.92 4.36 34.30
CA GLY A 476 5.84 3.25 34.49
C GLY A 476 6.26 3.07 35.95
N ASN A 477 7.22 2.18 36.17
CA ASN A 477 7.78 1.97 37.51
C ASN A 477 8.55 3.21 37.98
N VAL A 478 8.52 3.44 39.30
CA VAL A 478 9.35 4.46 39.93
C VAL A 478 10.78 3.97 40.00
N GLU A 479 11.68 4.78 39.50
CA GLU A 479 13.11 4.50 39.45
C GLU A 479 13.90 5.61 40.15
N GLN A 480 15.09 5.25 40.58
CA GLN A 480 16.08 6.15 41.14
C GLN A 480 17.46 5.58 40.82
N THR A 481 18.20 6.22 39.91
CA THR A 481 19.50 5.73 39.43
C THR A 481 20.57 5.78 40.52
N THR A 482 20.59 6.83 41.33
CA THR A 482 21.42 6.92 42.53
C THR A 482 20.62 7.49 43.70
N LYS A 483 20.96 7.10 44.94
CA LYS A 483 20.22 7.53 46.15
C LYS A 483 20.17 9.05 46.38
N SER A 484 21.01 9.81 45.68
CA SER A 484 21.07 11.27 45.68
C SER A 484 20.28 11.93 44.55
N GLU A 485 19.89 11.17 43.53
CA GLU A 485 19.10 11.69 42.42
C GLU A 485 17.61 11.69 42.77
N LYS A 486 16.90 12.59 42.10
CA LYS A 486 15.45 12.67 42.17
C LYS A 486 14.86 11.35 41.68
N TYR A 487 13.72 10.97 42.26
CA TYR A 487 12.94 9.85 41.74
C TYR A 487 12.39 10.23 40.37
N HIS A 488 12.28 9.26 39.48
CA HIS A 488 11.68 9.47 38.18
C HIS A 488 10.73 8.36 37.78
N VAL A 489 9.80 8.71 36.89
CA VAL A 489 8.90 7.77 36.22
C VAL A 489 8.91 8.05 34.73
N VAL A 490 8.78 6.98 33.94
CA VAL A 490 8.48 7.08 32.52
C VAL A 490 6.98 7.19 32.34
N LEU A 491 6.52 8.26 31.69
CA LEU A 491 5.16 8.41 31.23
C LEU A 491 5.08 7.97 29.77
N THR A 492 4.13 7.11 29.43
CA THR A 492 3.86 6.71 28.03
C THR A 492 2.55 7.35 27.59
N GLY A 493 2.58 8.11 26.49
CA GLY A 493 1.40 8.72 25.91
C GLY A 493 0.42 7.67 25.39
N THR A 494 -0.86 7.83 25.72
CA THR A 494 -1.96 7.01 25.17
C THR A 494 -3.03 7.91 24.56
N GLY A 495 -4.00 7.34 23.85
CA GLY A 495 -5.06 8.13 23.20
C GLY A 495 -4.47 9.12 22.19
N ASP A 496 -4.65 10.41 22.46
CA ASP A 496 -4.20 11.50 21.59
C ASP A 496 -2.70 11.84 21.73
N TYR A 497 -1.97 11.21 22.66
CA TYR A 497 -0.54 11.47 22.88
C TYR A 497 0.34 10.31 22.45
N SER A 498 1.47 10.54 21.78
CA SER A 498 2.49 9.53 21.43
C SER A 498 3.72 9.61 22.35
N ASP A 499 4.65 8.68 22.15
CA ASP A 499 5.99 8.65 22.77
C ASP A 499 6.01 8.52 24.30
N THR A 500 7.21 8.60 24.85
CA THR A 500 7.49 8.56 26.28
C THR A 500 8.22 9.81 26.74
N THR A 501 7.96 10.26 27.96
CA THR A 501 8.72 11.32 28.63
C THR A 501 9.04 10.92 30.06
N ILE A 502 10.13 11.45 30.61
CA ILE A 502 10.53 11.22 32.00
C ILE A 502 10.07 12.40 32.85
N VAL A 503 9.42 12.10 33.97
CA VAL A 503 9.09 13.10 34.99
C VAL A 503 9.85 12.78 36.26
N GLN A 504 10.44 13.81 36.85
CA GLN A 504 11.19 13.74 38.09
C GLN A 504 10.39 14.29 39.25
N PHE A 505 10.63 13.78 40.45
CA PHE A 505 10.05 14.30 41.69
C PHE A 505 10.96 13.99 42.88
N VAL A 506 10.76 14.77 43.93
CA VAL A 506 11.37 14.54 45.24
C VAL A 506 10.30 14.12 46.22
N LEU A 507 10.68 13.37 47.25
CA LEU A 507 9.78 12.97 48.33
C LEU A 507 9.86 13.95 49.49
N LYS A 508 8.80 14.04 50.28
CA LYS A 508 8.90 14.70 51.59
C LYS A 508 9.82 13.87 52.49
N ILE A 509 10.68 14.53 53.25
CA ILE A 509 11.59 13.84 54.19
C ILE A 509 10.86 12.94 55.20
N ASP A 510 9.58 13.21 55.48
CA ASP A 510 8.69 12.33 56.25
C ASP A 510 8.64 10.89 55.73
N TYR A 511 8.86 10.67 54.43
CA TYR A 511 8.89 9.33 53.83
C TYR A 511 9.95 8.42 54.46
N ILE A 512 11.07 8.99 54.92
CA ILE A 512 12.16 8.25 55.58
C ILE A 512 12.19 8.47 57.10
N LYS A 513 11.14 9.08 57.68
CA LYS A 513 11.07 9.43 59.11
C LYS A 513 11.34 8.25 60.03
N ASP A 514 10.76 7.10 59.73
CA ASP A 514 10.93 5.90 60.58
C ASP A 514 12.36 5.38 60.53
N GLN A 515 13.01 5.45 59.37
CA GLN A 515 14.41 5.04 59.20
C GLN A 515 15.34 5.98 59.95
N LEU A 516 15.14 7.29 59.80
CA LEU A 516 15.90 8.31 60.53
C LEU A 516 15.69 8.20 62.05
N THR A 517 14.45 7.97 62.49
CA THR A 517 14.12 7.80 63.91
C THR A 517 14.83 6.58 64.49
N LYS A 518 14.87 5.46 63.76
CA LYS A 518 15.60 4.25 64.18
C LYS A 518 17.10 4.49 64.31
N ILE A 519 17.72 5.25 63.40
CA ILE A 519 19.15 5.60 63.49
C ILE A 519 19.41 6.47 64.72
N VAL A 520 18.63 7.55 64.88
CA VAL A 520 18.79 8.50 66.00
C VAL A 520 18.59 7.81 67.34
N THR A 521 17.55 6.98 67.49
CA THR A 521 17.21 6.31 68.75
C THR A 521 17.94 4.98 68.98
N GLY A 522 18.64 4.46 67.96
CA GLY A 522 19.38 3.20 68.03
C GLY A 522 20.61 3.26 68.94
N LYS A 523 21.20 4.46 69.13
CA LYS A 523 22.31 4.71 70.05
C LYS A 523 21.76 5.14 71.41
N LYS A 524 21.96 4.31 72.44
CA LYS A 524 21.33 4.48 73.77
C LYS A 524 22.29 4.80 74.90
N ASP A 525 23.58 4.51 74.70
CA ASP A 525 24.68 4.63 75.66
C ASP A 525 25.27 6.04 75.73
N GLN A 526 25.15 6.81 74.65
CA GLN A 526 25.67 8.17 74.55
C GLN A 526 24.92 8.97 73.48
N PHE A 527 24.94 10.30 73.61
CA PHE A 527 24.37 11.18 72.61
C PHE A 527 25.17 11.14 71.31
N TRP A 528 24.48 11.27 70.17
CA TRP A 528 25.14 11.52 68.89
C TRP A 528 25.78 12.90 68.87
N THR A 529 26.99 13.05 68.33
CA THR A 529 27.43 14.35 67.83
C THR A 529 26.81 14.59 66.45
N VAL A 530 26.75 15.84 66.00
CA VAL A 530 26.27 16.17 64.63
C VAL A 530 27.03 15.38 63.56
N SER A 531 28.36 15.32 63.64
CA SER A 531 29.21 14.61 62.67
C SER A 531 28.97 13.10 62.71
N ASP A 532 28.81 12.51 63.89
CA ASP A 532 28.61 11.06 64.02
C ASP A 532 27.24 10.65 63.50
N LEU A 533 26.20 11.46 63.75
CA LEU A 533 24.85 11.20 63.23
C LEU A 533 24.82 11.32 61.71
N GLN A 534 25.49 12.33 61.14
CA GLN A 534 25.63 12.46 59.69
C GLN A 534 26.31 11.22 59.09
N ALA A 535 27.42 10.76 59.69
CA ALA A 535 28.09 9.54 59.23
C ALA A 535 27.20 8.29 59.35
N ALA A 536 26.39 8.17 60.40
CA ALA A 536 25.46 7.06 60.57
C ALA A 536 24.34 7.05 59.53
N ILE A 537 23.77 8.22 59.22
CA ILE A 537 22.78 8.39 58.14
C ILE A 537 23.40 8.01 56.78
N ASN A 538 24.65 8.42 56.54
CA ASN A 538 25.37 8.08 55.32
C ASN A 538 25.64 6.56 55.22
N ASN A 539 26.05 5.93 56.33
CA ASN A 539 26.35 4.49 56.38
C ASN A 539 25.08 3.63 56.25
N ALA A 540 23.93 4.10 56.73
CA ALA A 540 22.63 3.48 56.47
C ALA A 540 22.20 3.60 55.00
N GLY A 541 22.96 4.37 54.20
CA GLY A 541 22.66 4.68 52.83
C GLY A 541 21.36 5.46 52.68
N LEU A 542 21.02 6.31 53.65
CA LEU A 542 19.92 7.28 53.50
C LEU A 542 20.40 8.58 52.86
N ASP A 543 21.71 8.85 52.92
CA ASP A 543 22.38 9.99 52.30
C ASP A 543 23.75 9.54 51.74
N ARG A 544 24.18 10.07 50.59
CA ARG A 544 25.48 9.73 49.96
C ARG A 544 26.27 10.95 49.50
N THR A 545 25.68 12.15 49.41
CA THR A 545 26.28 13.37 48.84
C THR A 545 25.83 14.63 49.58
N ASN A 546 25.82 14.61 50.91
CA ASN A 546 25.34 15.74 51.74
C ASN A 546 23.91 16.19 51.34
N GLY A 547 23.07 15.24 50.90
CA GLY A 547 21.68 15.47 50.52
C GLY A 547 20.78 15.66 51.74
N LEU A 548 21.24 15.25 52.92
CA LEU A 548 20.66 15.57 54.22
C LEU A 548 21.72 16.28 55.07
N ILE A 549 21.31 17.30 55.81
CA ILE A 549 22.16 18.06 56.72
C ILE A 549 21.61 17.91 58.13
N VAL A 550 22.47 17.45 59.04
CA VAL A 550 22.18 17.36 60.46
C VAL A 550 22.60 18.64 61.18
N HIS A 551 21.70 19.18 62.00
CA HIS A 551 21.98 20.23 62.96
C HIS A 551 21.46 19.84 64.34
N GLU A 552 22.19 20.19 65.39
CA GLU A 552 21.66 20.13 66.74
C GLU A 552 20.74 21.34 66.99
N SER A 553 19.57 21.10 67.56
CA SER A 553 18.61 22.14 67.90
C SER A 553 18.57 22.32 69.42
N PRO A 554 18.33 23.53 69.95
CA PRO A 554 18.24 23.77 71.38
C PRO A 554 17.23 22.83 72.05
N ASN A 555 17.61 22.25 73.18
CA ASN A 555 16.73 21.40 73.97
C ASN A 555 15.88 22.23 74.94
N ASP A 556 14.74 21.71 75.34
CA ASP A 556 13.76 22.34 76.25
C ASP A 556 14.20 22.35 77.74
N GLY A 557 15.49 22.14 78.02
CA GLY A 557 16.06 22.19 79.37
C GLY A 557 16.15 20.83 80.09
N THR A 558 15.87 19.71 79.41
CA THR A 558 16.02 18.35 79.95
C THR A 558 17.42 17.77 79.67
N THR A 559 18.06 17.10 80.63
CA THR A 559 19.44 16.55 80.47
C THR A 559 19.49 15.22 79.72
N ASP A 560 18.35 14.53 79.59
CA ASP A 560 18.27 13.15 79.09
C ASP A 560 17.91 13.07 77.60
N ASN A 561 17.72 14.23 76.95
CA ASN A 561 17.29 14.33 75.56
C ASN A 561 18.25 15.22 74.74
N ARG A 562 18.40 14.90 73.46
CA ARG A 562 19.04 15.77 72.46
C ARG A 562 18.17 15.83 71.21
N ASN A 563 17.95 17.03 70.67
CA ASN A 563 17.11 17.23 69.49
C ASN A 563 17.98 17.47 68.26
N PHE A 564 17.73 16.69 67.21
CA PHE A 564 18.38 16.86 65.92
C PHE A 564 17.37 17.37 64.89
N ARG A 565 17.75 18.44 64.21
CA ARG A 565 17.10 18.88 62.98
C ARG A 565 17.82 18.26 61.80
N ILE A 566 17.11 17.44 61.04
CA ILE A 566 17.61 16.84 59.80
C ILE A 566 16.88 17.53 58.66
N ARG A 567 17.62 18.26 57.83
CA ARG A 567 17.05 19.04 56.72
C ARG A 567 17.54 18.48 55.40
N ALA A 568 16.66 18.39 54.41
CA ALA A 568 17.08 18.12 53.03
C ALA A 568 17.93 19.28 52.51
N ASN A 569 19.06 18.98 51.86
CA ASN A 569 19.92 20.01 51.30
C ASN A 569 19.32 20.55 50.00
N ASP A 570 18.84 21.78 50.06
CA ASP A 570 18.21 22.48 48.93
C ASP A 570 19.24 22.99 47.89
N SER A 571 20.55 22.86 48.17
CA SER A 571 21.61 23.34 47.29
C SER A 571 21.86 22.36 46.14
N PHE A 572 21.71 22.83 44.89
CA PHE A 572 22.16 22.16 43.65
C PHE A 572 21.76 20.68 43.49
N ASP A 573 20.45 20.39 43.53
CA ASP A 573 19.86 19.11 43.04
C ASP A 573 20.28 17.80 43.75
N TYR A 574 20.97 17.84 44.89
CA TYR A 574 21.54 16.64 45.54
C TYR A 574 20.58 15.83 46.44
N SER A 575 19.40 16.35 46.77
CA SER A 575 18.47 15.65 47.65
C SER A 575 17.28 15.07 46.88
N SER A 576 17.09 13.77 47.02
CA SER A 576 15.85 13.09 46.63
C SER A 576 14.68 13.43 47.58
N PHE A 577 14.94 14.22 48.63
CA PHE A 577 14.00 14.62 49.66
C PHE A 577 13.84 16.14 49.72
N SER A 578 12.74 16.59 50.32
CA SER A 578 12.46 18.00 50.60
C SER A 578 11.88 18.16 52.00
N GLY A 579 12.22 19.27 52.66
CA GLY A 579 11.70 19.63 53.98
C GLY A 579 12.70 19.34 55.11
N GLU A 580 12.20 19.37 56.35
CA GLU A 580 12.99 19.12 57.55
C GLU A 580 12.21 18.28 58.56
N LEU A 581 12.94 17.50 59.36
CA LEU A 581 12.41 16.74 60.48
C LEU A 581 13.14 17.12 61.76
N MET A 582 12.38 17.18 62.84
CA MET A 582 12.90 17.21 64.21
C MET A 582 12.78 15.81 64.80
N ILE A 583 13.91 15.25 65.25
CA ILE A 583 13.96 13.94 65.90
C ILE A 583 14.71 14.06 67.22
N SER A 584 14.09 13.61 68.30
CA SER A 584 14.68 13.59 69.63
C SER A 584 15.35 12.24 69.91
N GLN A 585 16.62 12.27 70.33
CA GLN A 585 17.29 11.14 70.95
C GLN A 585 17.07 11.19 72.45
N LYS A 586 16.70 10.06 73.05
CA LYS A 586 16.62 9.85 74.49
C LYS A 586 17.59 8.76 74.90
N LEU A 587 18.41 9.00 75.92
CA LEU A 587 19.31 7.97 76.44
C LEU A 587 18.50 6.84 77.09
N GLY A 588 18.99 5.61 76.92
CA GLY A 588 18.47 4.48 77.69
C GLY A 588 18.86 4.69 79.15
N LYS A 589 17.89 4.60 80.06
CA LYS A 589 18.18 4.51 81.49
C LYS A 589 18.84 3.18 81.83
#